data_AF-A0A1P8KBZ9-F1
#
_entry.id   AF-A0A1P8KBZ9-F1
#
_cell.length_a   1.000
_cell.length_b   1.000
_cell.length_c   1.000
_cell.angle_alpha   90.00
_cell.angle_beta   90.00
_cell.angle_gamma   90.00
#
_symmetry.space_group_name_H-M   'P 1'
#
loop_
_entity.id
_entity.type
_entity.pdbx_description
1 polymer ?
#
loop_
_entity_poly.entity_id
_entity_poly.type
_entity_poly.pdbx_seq_one_letter_code
_entity_poly.pdbx_strand_id
1 'polypeptide(L)' 'MSKLSHTRDKIYKTVARQMHGVVPCWVCGEHVPPEASTLEHIQPLSEGGNSHLENLAISHATCNHQRHQKARSS' A
#
# COMPACT_ATOMS: atom_id res chain seq x y z
N MET A 1 -8.13 7.86 -15.79
CA MET A 1 -7.39 7.05 -14.80
C MET A 1 -6.31 7.92 -14.18
N SER A 2 -6.29 8.07 -12.86
CA SER A 2 -5.39 8.99 -12.15
C SER A 2 -3.96 8.45 -12.11
N LYS A 3 -2.95 9.33 -12.04
CA LYS A 3 -1.52 8.95 -12.00
C LYS A 3 -1.19 7.91 -10.90
N LEU A 4 -1.93 7.94 -9.78
CA LEU A 4 -1.79 6.97 -8.69
C LEU A 4 -2.25 5.55 -9.03
N SER A 5 -3.28 5.37 -9.87
CA SER A 5 -3.77 4.02 -10.19
C SER A 5 -2.74 3.24 -11.00
N HIS A 6 -2.04 3.91 -11.93
CA HIS A 6 -0.93 3.29 -12.67
C HIS A 6 0.25 2.93 -11.75
N THR A 7 0.56 3.77 -10.75
CA THR A 7 1.61 3.47 -9.77
C THR A 7 1.26 2.26 -8.92
N ARG A 8 0.01 2.16 -8.44
CA ARG A 8 -0.48 1.01 -7.68
C ARG A 8 -0.31 -0.28 -8.47
N ASP A 9 -0.81 -0.32 -9.70
CA ASP A 9 -0.77 -1.55 -10.52
C ASP A 9 0.66 -1.97 -10.83
N LYS A 10 1.56 -1.00 -11.05
CA LYS A 10 2.99 -1.27 -11.26
C LYS A 10 3.62 -1.90 -10.01
N ILE A 11 3.40 -1.31 -8.84
CA ILE A 11 3.94 -1.83 -7.58
C ILE A 11 3.38 -3.21 -7.27
N TYR A 12 2.05 -3.38 -7.40
CA TYR A 12 1.39 -4.66 -7.20
C TYR A 12 2.03 -5.75 -8.06
N LYS A 13 2.18 -5.52 -9.37
CA LYS A 13 2.80 -6.48 -10.29
C LYS A 13 4.27 -6.74 -9.96
N THR A 14 5.02 -5.72 -9.55
CA THR A 14 6.43 -5.89 -9.13
C THR A 14 6.53 -6.78 -7.90
N VAL A 15 5.73 -6.53 -6.85
CA VAL A 15 5.73 -7.32 -5.62
C VAL A 15 5.26 -8.75 -5.92
N ALA A 16 4.16 -8.90 -6.65
CA ALA A 16 3.66 -10.22 -7.05
C ALA A 16 4.73 -11.02 -7.79
N ARG A 17 5.50 -10.39 -8.69
CA ARG A 17 6.59 -11.07 -9.40
C ARG A 17 7.71 -11.51 -8.46
N GLN A 18 8.06 -10.70 -7.47
CA GLN A 18 9.12 -11.02 -6.50
C GLN A 18 8.70 -12.08 -5.48
N MET A 19 7.41 -12.14 -5.18
CA MET A 19 6.83 -12.97 -4.12
C MET A 19 5.98 -14.12 -4.68
N HIS A 20 6.33 -14.62 -5.86
CA HIS A 20 5.71 -15.80 -6.49
C HIS A 20 4.17 -15.72 -6.64
N GLY A 21 3.65 -14.54 -6.97
CA GLY A 21 2.23 -14.26 -7.16
C GLY A 21 1.52 -13.74 -5.92
N VAL A 22 2.16 -13.78 -4.74
CA VAL A 22 1.58 -13.33 -3.48
C VAL A 22 1.97 -11.88 -3.22
N VAL A 23 1.01 -10.99 -3.05
CA VAL A 23 1.28 -9.61 -2.57
C VAL A 23 0.92 -9.54 -1.09
N PRO A 24 1.89 -9.47 -0.16
CA PRO A 24 1.60 -9.37 1.27
C PRO A 24 1.14 -7.96 1.63
N CYS A 25 0.12 -7.88 2.48
CA CYS A 25 -0.34 -6.64 3.08
C CYS A 25 0.71 -6.12 4.04
N TRP A 26 1.10 -4.85 3.92
CA TRP A 26 2.07 -4.27 4.84
C TRP A 26 1.59 -4.21 6.31
N VAL A 27 0.28 -4.19 6.53
CA VAL A 27 -0.31 -4.08 7.87
C VAL A 27 -0.45 -5.45 8.54
N CYS A 28 -1.03 -6.45 7.86
CA CYS A 28 -1.34 -7.76 8.46
C CYS A 28 -0.50 -8.92 7.91
N GLY A 29 0.25 -8.72 6.83
CA GLY A 29 1.06 -9.76 6.17
C GLY A 29 0.29 -10.69 5.23
N GLU A 30 -1.04 -10.73 5.30
CA GLU A 30 -1.86 -11.60 4.45
C GLU A 30 -1.90 -11.15 2.98
N HIS A 31 -2.25 -12.07 2.08
CA HIS A 31 -2.34 -11.74 0.66
C HIS A 31 -3.42 -10.69 0.37
N VAL A 32 -3.05 -9.64 -0.36
CA VAL A 32 -3.94 -8.60 -0.88
C VAL A 32 -4.34 -8.96 -2.30
N PRO A 33 -5.64 -9.18 -2.60
CA PRO A 33 -6.09 -9.37 -3.97
C PRO A 33 -6.04 -8.04 -4.75
N PRO A 34 -5.86 -8.07 -6.09
CA PRO A 34 -5.68 -6.86 -6.90
C PRO A 34 -6.80 -5.82 -6.72
N GLU A 35 -8.05 -6.28 -6.64
CA GLU A 35 -9.25 -5.46 -6.46
C GLU A 35 -9.33 -4.77 -5.10
N ALA A 36 -8.76 -5.39 -4.05
CA ALA A 36 -8.72 -4.81 -2.70
C ALA A 36 -7.41 -4.06 -2.41
N SER A 37 -6.49 -4.02 -3.38
CA SER A 37 -5.19 -3.38 -3.22
C SER A 37 -5.31 -1.86 -3.17
N THR A 38 -4.77 -1.29 -2.09
CA THR A 38 -4.53 0.14 -1.95
C THR A 38 -3.04 0.42 -1.94
N LEU A 39 -2.66 1.59 -2.44
CA LEU A 39 -1.31 2.11 -2.39
C LEU A 39 -1.25 3.17 -1.29
N GLU A 40 -0.41 2.96 -0.29
CA GLU A 40 -0.24 3.88 0.82
C GLU A 40 1.22 4.26 1.05
N HIS A 41 1.42 5.40 1.72
CA HIS A 41 2.73 5.82 2.17
C HIS A 41 3.05 5.16 3.52
N ILE A 42 4.25 4.59 3.65
CA ILE A 42 4.75 4.01 4.90
C ILE A 42 4.88 5.12 5.95
N GLN A 43 5.62 6.18 5.60
CA GLN A 43 5.67 7.44 6.33
C GLN A 43 4.77 8.47 5.64
N PRO A 44 3.81 9.10 6.35
CA PRO A 44 2.95 10.14 5.79
C PRO A 44 3.74 11.32 5.24
N LEU A 45 3.23 11.95 4.17
CA LEU A 45 3.83 13.17 3.60
C LEU A 45 3.91 14.32 4.61
N SER A 46 2.95 14.41 5.53
CA SER A 46 2.93 15.42 6.61
C SER A 46 4.05 15.24 7.63
N GLU A 47 4.60 14.04 7.75
CA GLU A 47 5.68 13.70 8.67
C GLU A 47 7.04 13.63 7.97
N GLY A 48 7.14 14.13 6.73
CA GLY A 48 8.37 14.13 5.94
C GLY A 48 8.53 12.92 5.01
N GLY A 49 7.50 12.09 4.85
CA GLY A 49 7.47 11.02 3.86
C GLY A 49 7.50 11.54 2.41
N ASN A 50 7.82 10.66 1.47
CA ASN A 50 7.91 10.97 0.04
C ASN A 50 7.12 9.97 -0.81
N SER A 51 6.99 10.20 -2.13
CA SER A 51 6.29 9.29 -3.04
C SER A 51 7.22 8.35 -3.82
N HIS A 52 8.41 8.05 -3.29
CA HIS A 52 9.33 7.08 -3.87
C HIS A 52 8.88 5.67 -3.53
N LEU A 53 9.28 4.70 -4.37
CA LEU A 53 8.89 3.30 -4.23
C LEU A 53 9.23 2.70 -2.85
N GLU A 54 10.32 3.14 -2.24
CA GLU A 54 10.76 2.71 -0.90
C GLU A 54 9.85 3.16 0.23
N ASN A 55 9.09 4.25 0.04
CA ASN A 55 8.12 4.76 1.02
C ASN A 55 6.68 4.39 0.64
N LEU A 56 6.50 3.48 -0.31
CA LEU A 56 5.19 3.05 -0.80
C LEU A 56 4.96 1.57 -0.48
N ALA A 57 3.77 1.25 0.02
CA ALA A 57 3.37 -0.09 0.38
C ALA A 57 1.99 -0.45 -0.19
N ILE A 58 1.76 -1.76 -0.37
CA ILE A 58 0.45 -2.31 -0.70
C ILE A 58 -0.22 -2.84 0.57
N SER A 59 -1.51 -2.57 0.70
CA SER A 59 -2.34 -3.04 1.80
C SER A 59 -3.76 -3.33 1.32
N HIS A 60 -4.55 -4.01 2.15
CA HIS A 60 -6.00 -4.06 1.96
C HIS A 60 -6.63 -2.69 2.25
N ALA A 61 -7.66 -2.33 1.51
CA ALA A 61 -8.45 -1.12 1.78
C ALA A 61 -8.95 -1.01 3.23
N THR A 62 -9.34 -2.14 3.84
CA THR A 62 -9.79 -2.23 5.24
C THR A 62 -8.66 -1.97 6.23
N CYS A 63 -7.50 -2.60 6.01
CA CYS A 63 -6.30 -2.41 6.84
C CYS A 63 -5.80 -0.96 6.80
N ASN A 64 -5.73 -0.39 5.59
CA ASN A 64 -5.36 1.00 5.38
C ASN A 64 -6.30 1.97 6.13
N HIS A 65 -7.61 1.75 6.00
CA HIS A 65 -8.62 2.57 6.69
C HIS A 65 -8.49 2.49 8.23
N GLN A 66 -8.34 1.29 8.80
CA GLN A 66 -8.17 1.11 10.24
C GLN A 66 -6.87 1.76 10.76
N ARG A 67 -5.78 1.68 9.99
CA ARG A 67 -4.49 2.31 10.33
C ARG A 67 -4.65 3.83 10.44
N HIS A 68 -5.28 4.45 9.45
CA HIS A 68 -5.51 5.90 9.45
C HIS A 68 -6.45 6.36 10.58
N GLN A 69 -7.40 5.53 11.00
CA GLN A 69 -8.22 5.81 12.17
C GLN A 69 -7.38 5.82 13.45
N LYS A 70 -6.52 4.82 13.66
CA LYS A 70 -5.63 4.75 14.83
C LYS A 70 -4.64 5.93 14.89
N ALA A 71 -4.12 6.35 13.73
CA ALA A 71 -3.20 7.48 13.63
C ALA A 71 -3.84 8.85 13.96
N ARG A 72 -5.17 8.99 13.80
CA ARG A 72 -5.88 10.25 14.11
C ARG A 72 -6.34 10.38 15.56
N SER A 73 -6.32 9.29 16.32
CA SER A 73 -6.80 9.24 17.70
C SER A 73 -5.70 9.33 18.77
N SER A 74 -4.49 9.75 18.38
CA SER A 74 -3.32 9.90 19.27
C SER A 74 -2.89 11.35 19.38
#